data_AF-A0A7X9AHV4-F1
#
_entry.id   AF-A0A7X9AHV4-F1
#
_cell.length_a   1.000
_cell.length_b   1.000
_cell.length_c   1.000
_cell.angle_alpha   90.00
_cell.angle_beta   90.00
_cell.angle_gamma   90.00
#
_symmetry.space_group_name_H-M   'P 1'
#
loop_
_entity.id
_entity.type
_entity.pdbx_description
1 polymer ?
#
loop_
_entity_poly.entity_id
_entity_poly.type
_entity_poly.pdbx_seq_one_letter_code
_entity_poly.pdbx_strand_id
1 'polypeptide(L)'
;MKKEQITMYLPEGSFYADVLRFEEKDRKILRDIYYHWRSLCDELSSMEGRNVNLPEGLSESAFCLEMNTVRLTSPITGANTSFDCYRISDHKRIQVKACSVLPDLTSFGPKSVWDEIYFADFYRKGKWDGTFDIYKIDNDLIYNHKVNSNQTLRDQQMQRRRPRFSIYKNIILPYNMKPIKTGKL
;
A
#
# COMPACT_ATOMS: atom_id res chain seq x y z
N MET A 1 -14.91 -11.61 -5.25
CA MET A 1 -14.01 -10.66 -5.90
C MET A 1 -14.53 -10.57 -7.31
N LYS A 2 -14.82 -9.37 -7.81
CA LYS A 2 -15.39 -9.18 -9.14
C LYS A 2 -14.32 -8.61 -10.07
N LYS A 3 -14.10 -9.28 -11.19
CA LYS A 3 -13.36 -8.70 -12.34
C LYS A 3 -14.35 -7.87 -13.14
N GLU A 4 -14.00 -6.63 -13.43
CA GLU A 4 -14.81 -5.77 -14.30
C GLU A 4 -13.91 -4.84 -15.11
N GLN A 5 -14.39 -4.42 -16.26
CA GLN A 5 -13.74 -3.40 -17.07
C GLN A 5 -14.39 -2.05 -16.77
N ILE A 6 -13.56 -1.02 -16.56
CA ILE A 6 -14.01 0.34 -16.32
C ILE A 6 -13.36 1.31 -17.31
N THR A 7 -13.99 2.46 -17.52
CA THR A 7 -13.30 3.63 -18.09
C THR A 7 -12.55 4.33 -16.95
N MET A 8 -11.23 4.39 -17.08
CA MET A 8 -10.32 5.04 -16.14
C MET A 8 -9.90 6.40 -16.70
N TYR A 9 -10.07 7.44 -15.90
CA TYR A 9 -9.70 8.81 -16.24
C TYR A 9 -8.39 9.14 -15.56
N LEU A 10 -7.35 9.34 -16.35
CA LEU A 10 -6.00 9.67 -15.89
C LEU A 10 -5.56 11.00 -16.51
N PRO A 11 -4.55 11.68 -15.95
CA PRO A 11 -3.99 12.88 -16.57
C PRO A 11 -3.54 12.68 -18.03
N GLU A 12 -3.14 11.46 -18.38
CA GLU A 12 -2.71 11.07 -19.73
C GLU A 12 -3.88 10.81 -20.71
N GLY A 13 -5.12 10.70 -20.22
CA GLY A 13 -6.28 10.44 -21.06
C GLY A 13 -7.32 9.51 -20.43
N SER A 14 -8.23 8.99 -21.26
CA SER A 14 -9.24 8.00 -20.86
C SER A 14 -8.89 6.63 -21.41
N PHE A 15 -8.97 5.59 -20.58
CA PHE A 15 -8.52 4.25 -20.93
C PHE A 15 -9.53 3.20 -20.46
N TYR A 16 -9.66 2.10 -21.21
CA TYR A 16 -10.32 0.90 -20.69
C TYR A 16 -9.34 0.10 -19.84
N ALA A 17 -9.73 -0.23 -18.62
CA ALA A 17 -8.89 -0.95 -17.67
C ALA A 17 -9.65 -2.09 -17.00
N ASP A 18 -9.02 -3.26 -16.96
CA ASP A 18 -9.51 -4.39 -16.18
C ASP A 18 -9.09 -4.24 -14.72
N VAL A 19 -10.07 -4.32 -13.83
CA VAL A 19 -9.89 -4.09 -12.40
C VAL A 19 -10.54 -5.19 -11.56
N LEU A 20 -10.03 -5.34 -10.34
CA LEU A 20 -10.62 -6.13 -9.28
C LEU A 20 -11.33 -5.22 -8.28
N ARG A 21 -12.61 -5.50 -8.07
CA ARG A 21 -13.41 -4.98 -6.98
C ARG A 21 -13.56 -6.03 -5.89
N PHE A 22 -13.40 -5.58 -4.64
CA PHE A 22 -13.56 -6.38 -3.44
C PHE A 22 -14.81 -5.93 -2.70
N GLU A 23 -15.60 -6.91 -2.26
CA GLU A 23 -16.83 -6.70 -1.49
C GLU A 23 -16.72 -7.43 -0.15
N GLU A 24 -17.62 -7.16 0.78
CA GLU A 24 -17.59 -7.75 2.13
C GLU A 24 -17.54 -9.28 2.12
N LYS A 25 -18.22 -9.94 1.17
CA LYS A 25 -18.16 -11.41 0.99
C LYS A 25 -16.75 -11.94 0.71
N ASP A 26 -15.84 -11.08 0.24
CA ASP A 26 -14.45 -11.41 -0.07
C ASP A 26 -13.53 -11.28 1.14
N ARG A 27 -13.99 -10.68 2.24
CA ARG A 27 -13.20 -10.57 3.47
C ARG A 27 -12.70 -11.93 3.94
N LYS A 28 -13.55 -12.95 3.88
CA LYS A 28 -13.19 -14.32 4.29
C LYS A 28 -11.98 -14.85 3.53
N ILE A 29 -11.94 -14.72 2.20
CA ILE A 29 -10.80 -15.22 1.42
C ILE A 29 -9.52 -14.43 1.71
N LEU A 30 -9.61 -13.10 1.89
CA LEU A 30 -8.46 -12.27 2.28
C LEU A 30 -7.93 -12.67 3.67
N ARG A 31 -8.84 -12.93 4.62
CA ARG A 31 -8.53 -13.43 5.96
C ARG A 31 -7.81 -14.77 5.91
N ASP A 32 -8.36 -15.72 5.17
CA ASP A 32 -7.77 -17.06 5.06
C ASP A 32 -6.36 -16.97 4.44
N ILE A 33 -6.15 -16.12 3.42
CA ILE A 33 -4.81 -15.84 2.86
C ILE A 33 -3.88 -15.21 3.91
N TYR A 34 -4.35 -14.26 4.72
CA TYR A 34 -3.55 -13.65 5.79
C TYR A 34 -3.07 -14.68 6.81
N TYR A 35 -3.97 -15.55 7.29
CA TYR A 35 -3.60 -16.58 8.25
C TYR A 35 -2.68 -17.65 7.67
N HIS A 36 -2.85 -18.03 6.40
CA HIS A 36 -1.89 -18.91 5.74
C HIS A 36 -0.50 -18.27 5.61
N TRP A 37 -0.42 -16.98 5.25
CA TRP A 37 0.84 -16.24 5.23
C TRP A 37 1.49 -16.17 6.62
N ARG A 38 0.68 -15.99 7.68
CA ARG A 38 1.18 -16.02 9.07
C ARG A 38 1.71 -17.40 9.46
N SER A 39 0.97 -18.47 9.16
CA SER A 39 1.42 -19.85 9.39
C SER A 39 2.76 -20.11 8.73
N LEU A 40 2.91 -19.71 7.46
CA LEU A 40 4.17 -19.82 6.73
C LEU A 40 5.32 -19.09 7.44
N CYS A 41 5.09 -17.88 7.96
CA CYS A 41 6.12 -17.15 8.70
C CYS A 41 6.50 -17.85 10.01
N ASP A 42 5.52 -18.41 10.72
CA ASP A 42 5.75 -19.13 11.97
C ASP A 42 6.55 -20.43 11.71
N GLU A 43 6.21 -21.16 10.64
CA GLU A 43 6.94 -22.34 10.18
C GLU A 43 8.39 -22.00 9.78
N LEU A 44 8.59 -20.94 8.99
CA LEU A 44 9.94 -20.47 8.62
C LEU A 44 10.75 -20.09 9.87
N SER A 45 10.14 -19.38 10.82
CA SER A 45 10.79 -18.98 12.06
C SER A 45 11.19 -20.19 12.91
N SER A 46 10.38 -21.25 12.93
CA SER A 46 10.70 -22.50 13.66
C SER A 46 11.94 -23.22 13.12
N MET A 47 12.33 -22.92 11.88
CA MET A 47 13.53 -23.44 11.21
C MET A 47 14.66 -22.40 11.14
N GLU A 48 14.60 -21.35 11.97
CA GLU A 48 15.54 -20.21 11.95
C GLU A 48 15.61 -19.46 10.61
N GLY A 49 14.56 -19.63 9.79
CA GLY A 49 14.36 -18.95 8.52
C GLY A 49 13.87 -17.52 8.67
N ARG A 50 14.00 -16.74 7.59
CA ARG A 50 13.47 -15.38 7.54
C ARG A 50 11.98 -15.39 7.21
N ASN A 51 11.22 -14.53 7.88
CA ASN A 51 9.82 -14.28 7.53
C ASN A 51 9.68 -13.68 6.13
N VAL A 52 8.57 -14.05 5.48
CA VAL A 52 8.20 -13.49 4.18
C VAL A 52 7.50 -12.14 4.41
N ASN A 53 7.84 -11.15 3.59
CA ASN A 53 7.14 -9.86 3.61
C ASN A 53 5.64 -10.04 3.40
N LEU A 54 4.85 -9.14 3.98
CA LEU A 54 3.41 -9.08 3.72
C LEU A 54 3.16 -9.01 2.20
N PRO A 55 2.38 -9.92 1.60
CA PRO A 55 2.16 -9.91 0.17
C PRO A 55 1.41 -8.66 -0.28
N GLU A 56 1.95 -7.93 -1.25
CA GLU A 56 1.34 -6.68 -1.78
C GLU A 56 -0.09 -6.92 -2.27
N GLY A 57 -0.30 -8.02 -3.02
CA GLY A 57 -1.63 -8.40 -3.48
C GLY A 57 -2.65 -8.67 -2.37
N LEU A 58 -2.21 -9.04 -1.15
CA LEU A 58 -3.08 -9.15 0.02
C LEU A 58 -3.36 -7.77 0.61
N SER A 59 -2.32 -6.97 0.89
CA SER A 59 -2.47 -5.66 1.54
C SER A 59 -3.25 -4.67 0.68
N GLU A 60 -3.02 -4.64 -0.62
CA GLU A 60 -3.73 -3.78 -1.57
C GLU A 60 -5.21 -4.20 -1.72
N SER A 61 -5.47 -5.51 -1.73
CA SER A 61 -6.85 -6.02 -1.80
C SER A 61 -7.63 -5.74 -0.52
N ALA A 62 -6.99 -5.90 0.64
CA ALA A 62 -7.56 -5.51 1.93
C ALA A 62 -7.80 -3.99 2.01
N PHE A 63 -6.87 -3.18 1.50
CA PHE A 63 -7.07 -1.74 1.37
C PHE A 63 -8.26 -1.42 0.45
N CYS A 64 -8.37 -2.06 -0.71
CA CYS A 64 -9.50 -1.86 -1.63
C CYS A 64 -10.85 -2.15 -0.98
N LEU A 65 -10.94 -3.26 -0.24
CA LEU A 65 -12.14 -3.64 0.51
C LEU A 65 -12.54 -2.52 1.50
N GLU A 66 -11.57 -1.97 2.23
CA GLU A 66 -11.86 -0.96 3.25
C GLU A 66 -12.08 0.44 2.69
N MET A 67 -11.41 0.81 1.61
CA MET A 67 -11.39 2.19 1.12
C MET A 67 -12.27 2.41 -0.12
N ASN A 68 -13.03 1.39 -0.53
CA ASN A 68 -13.88 1.39 -1.72
C ASN A 68 -13.10 1.82 -2.98
N THR A 69 -11.91 1.24 -3.15
CA THR A 69 -11.07 1.41 -4.33
C THR A 69 -11.03 0.12 -5.13
N VAL A 70 -10.50 0.19 -6.35
CA VAL A 70 -10.27 -0.98 -7.20
C VAL A 70 -8.79 -1.17 -7.46
N ARG A 71 -8.38 -2.41 -7.70
CA ARG A 71 -6.99 -2.77 -8.02
C ARG A 71 -6.87 -3.12 -9.50
N LEU A 72 -5.85 -2.61 -10.17
CA LEU A 72 -5.61 -2.94 -11.58
C LEU A 72 -5.10 -4.38 -11.69
N THR A 73 -5.53 -5.12 -12.71
CA THR A 73 -4.97 -6.46 -12.99
C THR A 73 -3.80 -6.43 -13.97
N SER A 74 -3.68 -5.36 -14.74
CA SER A 74 -2.70 -5.21 -15.81
C SER A 74 -2.28 -3.74 -15.97
N PRO A 75 -1.05 -3.47 -16.43
CA PRO A 75 -0.64 -2.13 -16.84
C PRO A 75 -1.50 -1.57 -17.98
N ILE A 76 -1.64 -0.26 -18.04
CA ILE A 76 -2.35 0.46 -19.10
C ILE A 76 -1.31 1.06 -20.06
N THR A 77 -1.40 0.71 -21.34
CA THR A 77 -0.55 1.30 -22.38
C THR A 77 -0.87 2.78 -22.55
N GLY A 78 0.17 3.63 -22.52
CA GLY A 78 0.02 5.08 -22.71
C GLY A 78 -0.25 5.88 -21.43
N ALA A 79 -0.27 5.24 -20.26
CA ALA A 79 -0.43 5.93 -18.97
C ALA A 79 0.53 5.38 -17.90
N ASN A 80 0.86 6.20 -16.90
CA ASN A 80 1.61 5.72 -15.74
C ASN A 80 0.71 4.83 -14.86
N THR A 81 1.13 3.58 -14.62
CA THR A 81 0.41 2.60 -13.80
C THR A 81 1.23 2.09 -12.62
N SER A 82 2.08 2.96 -12.07
CA SER A 82 2.93 2.63 -10.90
C SER A 82 2.23 2.82 -9.54
N PHE A 83 0.97 3.28 -9.55
CA PHE A 83 0.09 3.32 -8.40
C PHE A 83 -0.57 1.94 -8.19
N ASP A 84 -0.99 1.66 -6.96
CA ASP A 84 -1.45 0.30 -6.61
C ASP A 84 -2.97 0.16 -6.71
N CYS A 85 -3.72 1.23 -6.46
CA CYS A 85 -5.18 1.25 -6.46
C CYS A 85 -5.73 2.49 -7.16
N TYR A 86 -6.99 2.44 -7.58
CA TYR A 86 -7.69 3.56 -8.20
C TYR A 86 -9.03 3.80 -7.51
N ARG A 87 -9.32 5.06 -7.17
CA ARG A 87 -10.63 5.46 -6.63
C ARG A 87 -11.49 6.03 -7.75
N ILE A 88 -12.59 5.35 -8.04
CA ILE A 88 -13.47 5.67 -9.17
C ILE A 88 -14.22 6.98 -8.95
N SER A 89 -14.64 7.26 -7.71
CA SER A 89 -15.54 8.39 -7.39
C SER A 89 -14.95 9.77 -7.71
N ASP A 90 -13.63 9.92 -7.63
CA ASP A 90 -12.92 11.19 -7.82
C ASP A 90 -11.65 11.04 -8.67
N HIS A 91 -11.52 9.89 -9.34
CA HIS A 91 -10.47 9.59 -10.31
C HIS A 91 -9.05 9.72 -9.77
N LYS A 92 -8.82 9.31 -8.51
CA LYS A 92 -7.51 9.38 -7.86
C LYS A 92 -6.71 8.09 -8.02
N ARG A 93 -5.44 8.24 -8.39
CA ARG A 93 -4.39 7.21 -8.32
C ARG A 93 -3.90 7.10 -6.89
N ILE A 94 -3.93 5.90 -6.33
CA ILE A 94 -3.64 5.65 -4.93
C ILE A 94 -2.39 4.76 -4.82
N GLN A 95 -1.39 5.23 -4.09
CA GLN A 95 -0.28 4.40 -3.63
C GLN A 95 -0.61 3.88 -2.23
N VAL A 96 -0.42 2.58 -2.00
CA VAL A 96 -0.53 1.90 -0.73
C VAL A 96 0.86 1.41 -0.33
N LYS A 97 1.29 1.76 0.87
CA LYS A 97 2.44 1.15 1.53
C LYS A 97 1.94 0.38 2.73
N ALA A 98 2.35 -0.87 2.87
CA ALA A 98 1.88 -1.71 3.97
C ALA A 98 3.05 -2.36 4.69
N CYS A 99 2.86 -2.61 5.99
CA CYS A 99 3.85 -3.33 6.80
C CYS A 99 3.19 -4.34 7.71
N SER A 100 3.95 -5.37 8.08
CA SER A 100 3.62 -6.32 9.13
C SER A 100 4.68 -6.36 10.24
N VAL A 101 5.53 -5.33 10.30
CA VAL A 101 6.52 -5.12 11.36
C VAL A 101 6.80 -3.63 11.46
N LEU A 102 7.15 -3.17 12.68
CA LEU A 102 7.56 -1.81 12.94
C LEU A 102 8.97 -1.78 13.55
N PRO A 103 9.85 -0.83 13.16
CA PRO A 103 9.65 0.16 12.11
C PRO A 103 9.56 -0.47 10.71
N ASP A 104 8.76 0.13 9.84
CA ASP A 104 8.56 -0.36 8.46
C ASP A 104 9.79 -0.12 7.57
N LEU A 105 9.94 -0.96 6.54
CA LEU A 105 11.02 -0.91 5.56
C LEU A 105 10.53 -0.34 4.22
N THR A 106 9.71 0.71 4.26
CA THR A 106 9.07 1.25 3.07
C THR A 106 10.09 1.72 2.03
N SER A 107 9.81 1.38 0.76
CA SER A 107 10.59 1.80 -0.39
C SER A 107 9.73 2.48 -1.45
N PHE A 108 10.30 3.46 -2.14
CA PHE A 108 9.61 4.24 -3.16
C PHE A 108 10.30 4.11 -4.50
N GLY A 109 9.56 3.71 -5.54
CA GLY A 109 10.10 3.59 -6.88
C GLY A 109 10.62 4.93 -7.41
N PRO A 110 11.66 4.93 -8.25
CA PRO A 110 12.25 6.17 -8.78
C PRO A 110 11.31 6.97 -9.68
N LYS A 111 10.28 6.32 -10.24
CA LYS A 111 9.30 6.89 -11.17
C LYS A 111 7.85 6.66 -10.72
N SER A 112 7.66 6.33 -9.44
CA SER A 112 6.32 6.09 -8.90
C SER A 112 5.52 7.39 -8.93
N VAL A 113 4.28 7.32 -9.41
CA VAL A 113 3.36 8.45 -9.55
C VAL A 113 2.02 8.07 -8.93
N TRP A 114 1.52 8.93 -8.06
CA TRP A 114 0.24 8.79 -7.37
C TRP A 114 -0.34 10.17 -7.06
N ASP A 115 -1.63 10.23 -6.78
CA ASP A 115 -2.30 11.45 -6.32
C ASP A 115 -2.43 11.47 -4.80
N GLU A 116 -2.74 10.31 -4.20
CA GLU A 116 -2.77 10.13 -2.75
C GLU A 116 -1.96 8.90 -2.34
N ILE A 117 -1.38 8.94 -1.14
CA ILE A 117 -0.66 7.81 -0.56
C ILE A 117 -1.21 7.46 0.82
N TYR A 118 -1.35 6.16 1.04
CA TYR A 118 -1.84 5.59 2.28
C TYR A 118 -0.83 4.61 2.85
N PHE A 119 -0.77 4.56 4.18
CA PHE A 119 0.00 3.57 4.92
C PHE A 119 -0.94 2.62 5.66
N ALA A 120 -0.75 1.31 5.49
CA ALA A 120 -1.52 0.26 6.14
C ALA A 120 -0.65 -0.54 7.13
N ASP A 121 -0.91 -0.36 8.42
CA ASP A 121 -0.19 -1.05 9.51
C ASP A 121 -0.91 -2.34 9.91
N PHE A 122 -0.46 -3.49 9.39
CA PHE A 122 -0.90 -4.84 9.78
C PHE A 122 -0.15 -5.38 11.01
N TYR A 123 0.62 -4.54 11.70
CA TYR A 123 1.28 -4.85 12.96
C TYR A 123 0.74 -3.97 14.09
N ARG A 124 -0.56 -3.70 14.01
CA ARG A 124 -1.28 -2.82 14.93
C ARG A 124 -1.04 -3.24 16.37
N LYS A 125 -0.54 -2.31 17.19
CA LYS A 125 -0.20 -2.56 18.62
C LYS A 125 0.75 -3.75 18.81
N GLY A 126 1.59 -4.05 17.82
CA GLY A 126 2.52 -5.18 17.85
C GLY A 126 1.85 -6.55 17.68
N LYS A 127 0.64 -6.61 17.09
CA LYS A 127 -0.12 -7.86 16.94
C LYS A 127 -0.30 -8.24 15.48
N TRP A 128 -0.28 -9.55 15.22
CA TRP A 128 -0.63 -10.17 13.94
C TRP A 128 -2.00 -10.84 14.02
N ASP A 129 -3.05 -10.08 14.32
CA ASP A 129 -4.42 -10.58 14.58
C ASP A 129 -5.40 -10.32 13.43
N GLY A 130 -4.87 -9.96 12.25
CA GLY A 130 -5.67 -9.61 11.07
C GLY A 130 -6.28 -8.20 11.12
N THR A 131 -6.13 -7.45 12.22
CA THR A 131 -6.51 -6.03 12.26
C THR A 131 -5.41 -5.14 11.68
N PHE A 132 -5.80 -4.06 11.03
CA PHE A 132 -4.85 -3.11 10.46
C PHE A 132 -5.38 -1.69 10.45
N ASP A 133 -4.49 -0.73 10.71
CA ASP A 133 -4.80 0.69 10.71
C ASP A 133 -4.39 1.34 9.38
N ILE A 134 -5.28 2.15 8.80
CA ILE A 134 -5.06 2.86 7.53
C ILE A 134 -4.85 4.35 7.85
N TYR A 135 -3.74 4.90 7.39
CA TYR A 135 -3.37 6.30 7.53
C TYR A 135 -3.32 6.94 6.15
N LYS A 136 -3.93 8.12 6.00
CA LYS A 136 -3.68 8.99 4.85
C LYS A 136 -2.46 9.84 5.16
N ILE A 137 -1.46 9.82 4.29
CA ILE A 137 -0.22 10.59 4.49
C ILE A 137 -0.20 11.74 3.49
N ASP A 138 0.14 12.93 3.96
CA ASP A 138 0.37 14.07 3.08
C ASP A 138 1.59 13.80 2.19
N ASN A 139 1.43 14.03 0.88
CA ASN A 139 2.50 13.85 -0.10
C ASN A 139 3.74 14.69 0.23
N ASP A 140 3.57 15.90 0.76
CA ASP A 140 4.71 16.76 1.07
C ASP A 140 5.55 16.20 2.21
N LEU A 141 4.94 15.49 3.15
CA LEU A 141 5.66 14.78 4.21
C LEU A 141 6.49 13.62 3.67
N ILE A 142 6.07 13.01 2.55
CA ILE A 142 6.83 11.95 1.87
C ILE A 142 7.95 12.55 1.01
N TYR A 143 7.61 13.44 0.08
CA TYR A 143 8.56 13.96 -0.91
C TYR A 143 9.67 14.80 -0.28
N ASN A 144 9.35 15.56 0.77
CA ASN A 144 10.31 16.44 1.44
C ASN A 144 11.03 15.75 2.61
N HIS A 145 10.72 14.48 2.91
CA HIS A 145 11.42 13.73 3.94
C HIS A 145 12.90 13.57 3.59
N LYS A 146 13.79 13.98 4.51
CA LYS A 146 15.23 13.75 4.39
C LYS A 146 15.55 12.27 4.63
N VAL A 147 16.00 11.60 3.59
CA VAL A 147 16.44 10.18 3.63
C VAL A 147 17.91 10.04 4.03
N ASN A 148 18.69 11.12 3.94
CA ASN A 148 20.00 11.28 4.56
C ASN A 148 20.24 12.77 4.88
N SER A 149 21.43 13.12 5.39
CA SER A 149 21.75 14.50 5.78
C SER A 149 21.57 15.53 4.66
N ASN A 150 21.79 15.11 3.40
CA ASN A 150 21.94 15.98 2.25
C ASN A 150 20.76 15.90 1.27
N GLN A 151 19.96 14.83 1.30
CA GLN A 151 19.00 14.51 0.25
C GLN A 151 17.62 14.17 0.82
N THR A 152 16.60 14.72 0.18
CA THR A 152 15.20 14.33 0.33
C THR A 152 14.87 13.08 -0.49
N LEU A 153 13.68 12.52 -0.27
CA LEU A 153 13.13 11.47 -1.14
C LEU A 153 13.11 11.94 -2.61
N ARG A 154 12.66 13.17 -2.85
CA ARG A 154 12.61 13.77 -4.20
C ARG A 154 13.99 13.83 -4.85
N ASP A 155 15.01 14.26 -4.11
CA ASP A 155 16.39 14.34 -4.62
C ASP A 155 16.93 12.96 -5.04
N GLN A 156 16.61 11.91 -4.27
CA GLN A 156 16.99 10.54 -4.62
C GLN A 156 16.23 10.01 -5.84
N GLN A 157 14.94 10.31 -5.97
CA GLN A 157 14.16 9.91 -7.15
C GLN A 157 14.68 10.58 -8.42
N MET A 158 15.09 11.86 -8.36
CA MET A 158 15.72 12.57 -9.50
C MET A 158 17.02 11.89 -9.96
N GLN A 159 17.76 11.26 -9.03
CA GLN A 159 18.94 10.45 -9.33
C GLN A 159 18.61 8.99 -9.71
N ARG A 160 17.33 8.70 -9.99
CA ARG A 160 16.81 7.36 -10.32
C ARG A 160 17.08 6.30 -9.25
N ARG A 161 17.25 6.72 -8.00
CA ARG A 161 17.42 5.81 -6.84
C ARG A 161 16.06 5.43 -6.25
N ARG A 162 16.06 4.35 -5.46
CA ARG A 162 14.92 3.88 -4.66
C ARG A 162 15.12 4.29 -3.20
N PRO A 163 14.65 5.47 -2.79
CA PRO A 163 14.73 5.91 -1.40
C PRO A 163 13.94 4.97 -0.48
N ARG A 164 14.43 4.84 0.76
CA ARG A 164 13.85 4.01 1.81
C ARG A 164 13.85 4.78 3.12
N PHE A 165 12.73 4.77 3.82
CA PHE A 165 12.60 5.24 5.20
C PHE A 165 11.32 4.64 5.80
N SER A 166 11.17 4.72 7.14
CA SER A 166 10.00 4.19 7.83
C SER A 166 8.90 5.26 7.89
N ILE A 167 7.77 5.06 7.20
CA ILE A 167 6.64 6.00 7.30
C ILE A 167 6.14 6.06 8.74
N TYR A 168 6.08 4.93 9.44
CA TYR A 168 5.58 4.89 10.80
C TYR A 168 6.46 5.70 11.76
N LYS A 169 7.76 5.37 11.79
CA LYS A 169 8.72 6.02 12.70
C LYS A 169 8.98 7.47 12.34
N ASN A 170 9.06 7.79 11.05
CA ASN A 170 9.50 9.11 10.59
C ASN A 170 8.36 10.09 10.33
N ILE A 171 7.11 9.63 10.18
CA ILE A 171 5.96 10.49 9.87
C ILE A 171 4.80 10.26 10.84
N ILE A 172 4.31 9.04 11.01
CA ILE A 172 3.11 8.79 11.84
C ILE A 172 3.37 9.15 13.31
N LEU A 173 4.45 8.65 13.91
CA LEU A 173 4.79 8.94 15.30
C LEU A 173 5.10 10.44 15.55
N PRO A 174 5.99 11.11 14.78
CA PRO A 174 6.35 12.49 15.08
C PRO A 174 5.20 13.48 14.89
N TYR A 175 4.27 13.20 13.97
CA TYR A 175 3.10 14.05 13.72
C TYR A 175 1.86 13.59 14.50
N ASN A 176 1.98 12.58 15.38
CA ASN A 176 0.89 12.00 16.17
C ASN A 176 -0.36 11.70 15.31
N MET A 177 -0.14 11.15 14.12
CA MET A 177 -1.21 10.89 13.17
C MET A 177 -2.14 9.80 13.69
N LYS A 178 -3.45 10.00 13.46
CA LYS A 178 -4.46 8.99 13.77
C LYS A 178 -4.84 8.23 12.50
N PRO A 179 -5.16 6.93 12.61
CA PRO A 179 -5.71 6.22 11.47
C PRO A 179 -7.05 6.82 11.07
N ILE A 180 -7.29 6.89 9.76
CA ILE A 180 -8.57 7.32 9.21
C ILE A 180 -9.60 6.18 9.17
N LYS A 181 -9.10 4.94 9.23
CA LYS A 181 -9.91 3.72 9.26
C LYS A 181 -9.13 2.57 9.88
N THR A 182 -9.83 1.65 10.53
CA THR A 182 -9.27 0.37 10.98
C THR A 182 -10.03 -0.75 10.25
N GLY A 183 -9.29 -1.59 9.53
CA GLY A 183 -9.80 -2.80 8.90
C GLY A 183 -9.59 -4.02 9.79
N LYS A 184 -10.34 -5.09 9.49
CA LYS A 184 -10.16 -6.40 10.13
C LYS A 184 -10.41 -7.50 9.11
N LEU A 185 -9.40 -8.31 8.83
CA LEU A 185 -9.55 -9.53 8.04
C LEU A 185 -10.16 -10.64 8.91
#